data_AF-A0A349B9C9-F1
#
_entry.id   AF-A0A349B9C9-F1
#
_cell.length_a   1.000
_cell.length_b   1.000
_cell.length_c   1.000
_cell.angle_alpha   90.00
_cell.angle_beta   90.00
_cell.angle_gamma   90.00
#
_symmetry.space_group_name_H-M   'P 1'
#
loop_
_entity.id
_entity.type
_entity.pdbx_description
1 polymer ?
#
loop_
_entity_poly.entity_id
_entity_poly.type
_entity_poly.pdbx_seq_one_letter_code
_entity_poly.pdbx_strand_id
1 'polypeptide(L)'
;VEGPDHAGDTMWTNMEQAFAELSAPMQELCLGLTATHAGALFGLPHETAIHPVVRVHPVTGRPALYVNRTWTSHINELTHPESVALLAMLYAHSEQPHLTVRRHWAPGEVCVWDNRSTMHVAVNDYGDAPRRVHRVTVLGDDPQPAGELRWPEHTDAIFSARTGMGLVQRSARPAPR
;
A
#
# COMPACT_ATOMS: atom_id res chain seq x y z
N VAL A 1 21.10 2.85 -17.25
CA VAL A 1 20.73 1.42 -17.18
C VAL A 1 21.58 0.65 -18.18
N GLU A 2 22.03 -0.55 -17.85
CA GLU A 2 22.54 -1.53 -18.82
C GLU A 2 21.50 -2.66 -18.89
N GLY A 3 21.07 -3.06 -20.08
CA GLY A 3 19.97 -3.99 -20.23
C GLY A 3 19.90 -4.60 -21.61
N PRO A 4 19.01 -5.59 -21.80
CA PRO A 4 18.83 -6.24 -23.10
C PRO A 4 18.26 -5.26 -24.14
N ASP A 5 18.55 -5.51 -25.42
CA ASP A 5 18.07 -4.69 -26.55
C ASP A 5 16.54 -4.71 -26.72
N HIS A 6 15.88 -5.67 -26.09
CA HIS A 6 14.43 -5.85 -26.03
C HIS A 6 14.07 -6.41 -24.65
N ALA A 7 12.83 -6.22 -24.18
CA ALA A 7 12.37 -6.64 -22.86
C ALA A 7 13.06 -5.90 -21.68
N GLY A 8 12.77 -6.30 -20.43
CA GLY A 8 13.34 -5.67 -19.24
C GLY A 8 12.76 -4.30 -18.90
N ASP A 9 11.55 -4.04 -19.41
CA ASP A 9 10.85 -2.78 -19.23
C ASP A 9 10.52 -2.52 -17.76
N THR A 10 10.15 -1.29 -17.46
CA THR A 10 9.57 -0.95 -16.16
C THR A 10 8.25 -0.24 -16.39
N MET A 11 7.25 -0.66 -15.62
CA MET A 11 5.92 -0.05 -15.63
C MET A 11 5.69 0.69 -14.33
N TRP A 12 5.02 1.82 -14.41
CA TRP A 12 4.53 2.58 -13.27
C TRP A 12 3.03 2.81 -13.41
N THR A 13 2.34 2.81 -12.28
CA THR A 13 0.92 3.13 -12.16
C THR A 13 0.75 4.44 -11.42
N ASN A 14 -0.17 5.30 -11.88
CA ASN A 14 -0.56 6.51 -11.17
C ASN A 14 -1.65 6.21 -10.10
N MET A 15 -1.26 6.19 -8.82
CA MET A 15 -2.16 5.84 -7.72
C MET A 15 -3.07 7.01 -7.27
N GLU A 16 -2.74 8.25 -7.63
CA GLU A 16 -3.64 9.40 -7.44
C GLU A 16 -4.82 9.30 -8.41
N GLN A 17 -4.54 9.04 -9.69
CA GLN A 17 -5.57 8.84 -10.70
C GLN A 17 -6.39 7.57 -10.41
N ALA A 18 -5.73 6.48 -9.99
CA ALA A 18 -6.43 5.26 -9.59
C ALA A 18 -7.46 5.52 -8.47
N PHE A 19 -7.11 6.33 -7.47
CA PHE A 19 -8.08 6.73 -6.44
C PHE A 19 -9.19 7.62 -7.00
N ALA A 20 -8.84 8.64 -7.78
CA ALA A 20 -9.78 9.61 -8.33
C ALA A 20 -10.85 8.99 -9.24
N GLU A 21 -10.53 7.87 -9.92
CA GLU A 21 -11.45 7.13 -10.78
C GLU A 21 -12.35 6.13 -10.06
N LEU A 22 -12.12 5.86 -8.77
CA LEU A 22 -13.06 5.07 -7.97
C LEU A 22 -14.41 5.80 -7.88
N SER A 23 -15.50 5.04 -7.75
CA SER A 23 -16.80 5.63 -7.46
C SER A 23 -16.79 6.32 -6.09
N ALA A 24 -17.62 7.35 -5.90
CA ALA A 24 -17.68 8.09 -4.64
C ALA A 24 -17.88 7.20 -3.39
N PRO A 25 -18.77 6.18 -3.40
CA PRO A 25 -18.88 5.25 -2.26
C PRO A 25 -17.58 4.49 -1.98
N MET A 26 -16.82 4.14 -3.01
CA MET A 26 -15.54 3.45 -2.81
C MET A 26 -14.44 4.38 -2.32
N GLN A 27 -14.41 5.62 -2.79
CA GLN A 27 -13.53 6.63 -2.23
C GLN A 27 -13.81 6.83 -0.74
N GLU A 28 -15.07 7.01 -0.36
CA GLU A 28 -15.48 7.19 1.04
C GLU A 28 -15.13 6.01 1.93
N LEU A 29 -15.32 4.78 1.44
CA LEU A 29 -14.89 3.58 2.17
C LEU A 29 -13.38 3.61 2.37
N CYS A 30 -12.60 3.74 1.29
CA CYS A 30 -11.14 3.64 1.34
C CYS A 30 -10.51 4.75 2.19
N LEU A 31 -11.09 5.94 2.23
CA LEU A 31 -10.62 7.07 3.05
C LEU A 31 -10.65 6.78 4.55
N GLY A 32 -11.51 5.85 4.99
CA GLY A 32 -11.66 5.51 6.41
C GLY A 32 -10.91 4.26 6.86
N LEU A 33 -10.12 3.63 5.98
CA LEU A 33 -9.49 2.33 6.21
C LEU A 33 -7.96 2.42 6.37
N THR A 34 -7.40 1.49 7.13
CA THR A 34 -5.97 1.25 7.24
C THR A 34 -5.61 -0.17 6.81
N ALA A 35 -4.35 -0.37 6.44
CA ALA A 35 -3.84 -1.66 6.01
C ALA A 35 -2.48 -1.95 6.64
N THR A 36 -2.27 -3.21 7.00
CA THR A 36 -0.98 -3.71 7.47
C THR A 36 -0.11 -4.07 6.27
N HIS A 37 1.09 -3.50 6.22
CA HIS A 37 2.15 -3.84 5.26
C HIS A 37 3.18 -4.72 5.95
N ALA A 38 3.66 -5.79 5.30
CA ALA A 38 4.56 -6.77 5.87
C ALA A 38 5.74 -7.10 4.95
N GLY A 39 6.95 -7.18 5.52
CA GLY A 39 8.20 -7.43 4.80
C GLY A 39 8.53 -8.89 4.52
N ALA A 40 7.61 -9.83 4.79
CA ALA A 40 7.88 -11.26 4.69
C ALA A 40 8.40 -11.71 3.29
N LEU A 41 7.87 -11.13 2.21
CA LEU A 41 8.32 -11.41 0.84
C LEU A 41 9.75 -10.92 0.54
N PHE A 42 10.32 -10.08 1.40
CA PHE A 42 11.68 -9.55 1.31
C PHE A 42 12.63 -10.15 2.36
N GLY A 43 12.22 -11.24 3.03
CA GLY A 43 13.03 -11.86 4.08
C GLY A 43 13.02 -11.09 5.41
N LEU A 44 12.04 -10.20 5.61
CA LEU A 44 11.85 -9.39 6.81
C LEU A 44 10.52 -9.77 7.50
N PRO A 45 10.36 -11.01 7.98
CA PRO A 45 9.06 -11.56 8.39
C PRO A 45 8.46 -10.90 9.65
N HIS A 46 9.26 -10.16 10.42
CA HIS A 46 8.83 -9.46 11.62
C HIS A 46 8.66 -7.96 11.42
N GLU A 47 8.99 -7.43 10.23
CA GLU A 47 8.82 -6.02 9.93
C GLU A 47 7.42 -5.79 9.37
N THR A 48 6.61 -5.09 10.15
CA THR A 48 5.27 -4.65 9.76
C THR A 48 5.07 -3.17 10.05
N ALA A 49 4.20 -2.53 9.27
CA ALA A 49 3.77 -1.16 9.47
C ALA A 49 2.30 -1.02 9.10
N ILE A 50 1.56 -0.19 9.84
CA ILE A 50 0.17 0.14 9.53
C ILE A 50 0.17 1.47 8.78
N HIS A 51 -0.52 1.51 7.65
CA HIS A 51 -0.66 2.70 6.81
C HIS A 51 -2.11 2.92 6.42
N PRO A 52 -2.51 4.16 6.11
CA PRO A 52 -3.83 4.41 5.53
C PRO A 52 -3.95 3.76 4.15
N VAL A 53 -5.12 3.22 3.81
CA VAL A 53 -5.39 2.70 2.45
C VAL A 53 -5.32 3.82 1.41
N VAL A 54 -5.65 5.06 1.82
CA VAL A 54 -5.50 6.27 1.01
C VAL A 54 -4.64 7.27 1.78
N ARG A 55 -3.43 7.52 1.29
CA ARG A 55 -2.56 8.56 1.87
C ARG A 55 -2.81 9.90 1.20
N VAL A 56 -2.56 10.99 1.93
CA VAL A 56 -2.40 12.32 1.33
C VAL A 56 -0.96 12.50 0.87
N HIS A 57 -0.78 13.04 -0.32
CA HIS A 57 0.54 13.43 -0.81
C HIS A 57 0.99 14.72 -0.08
N PRO A 58 2.13 14.73 0.63
CA PRO A 58 2.49 15.82 1.56
C PRO A 58 2.77 17.17 0.88
N VAL A 59 3.14 17.16 -0.42
CA VAL A 59 3.39 18.38 -1.20
C VAL A 59 2.17 18.86 -1.99
N THR A 60 1.48 17.95 -2.71
CA THR A 60 0.39 18.31 -3.62
C THR A 60 -0.98 18.32 -2.95
N GLY A 61 -1.12 17.70 -1.77
CA GLY A 61 -2.39 17.52 -1.07
C GLY A 61 -3.33 16.51 -1.73
N ARG A 62 -2.90 15.83 -2.81
CA ARG A 62 -3.77 14.88 -3.52
C ARG A 62 -3.84 13.54 -2.80
N PRO A 63 -5.04 12.91 -2.74
CA PRO A 63 -5.18 11.55 -2.24
C PRO A 63 -4.61 10.53 -3.24
N ALA A 64 -3.96 9.49 -2.73
CA ALA A 64 -3.44 8.38 -3.51
C ALA A 64 -3.74 7.04 -2.81
N LEU A 65 -4.15 6.04 -3.59
CA LEU A 65 -4.20 4.66 -3.09
C LEU A 65 -2.80 4.22 -2.64
N TYR A 66 -2.70 3.67 -1.45
CA TYR A 66 -1.43 3.30 -0.81
C TYR A 66 -1.40 1.82 -0.42
N VAL A 67 -1.90 0.98 -1.32
CA VAL A 67 -1.90 -0.48 -1.20
C VAL A 67 -1.21 -1.10 -2.41
N ASN A 68 -0.57 -2.25 -2.23
CA ASN A 68 0.04 -3.00 -3.33
C ASN A 68 0.18 -4.49 -3.00
N ARG A 69 0.27 -5.31 -4.05
CA ARG A 69 0.36 -6.78 -3.96
C ARG A 69 1.57 -7.29 -3.17
N THR A 70 2.66 -6.53 -3.12
CA THR A 70 3.95 -7.01 -2.61
C THR A 70 4.12 -6.76 -1.11
N TRP A 71 3.50 -5.70 -0.58
CA TRP A 71 3.65 -5.31 0.82
C TRP A 71 2.34 -5.44 1.61
N THR A 72 1.19 -5.12 1.01
CA THR A 72 -0.07 -5.07 1.75
C THR A 72 -0.56 -6.48 2.08
N SER A 73 -0.65 -6.77 3.38
CA SER A 73 -1.12 -8.05 3.91
C SER A 73 -2.64 -8.11 4.00
N HIS A 74 -3.25 -7.14 4.68
CA HIS A 74 -4.70 -7.06 4.90
C HIS A 74 -5.13 -5.64 5.29
N ILE A 75 -6.43 -5.39 5.20
CA ILE A 75 -7.12 -4.18 5.68
C ILE A 75 -7.61 -4.46 7.10
N ASN A 76 -7.29 -3.55 8.02
CA ASN A 76 -7.39 -3.82 9.46
C ASN A 76 -8.84 -3.77 9.96
N GLU A 77 -9.70 -2.94 9.36
CA GLU A 77 -11.09 -2.74 9.79
C GLU A 77 -12.08 -3.72 9.14
N LEU A 78 -11.60 -4.68 8.34
CA LEU A 78 -12.43 -5.63 7.62
C LEU A 78 -12.14 -7.07 8.06
N THR A 79 -13.14 -7.95 7.92
CA THR A 79 -12.89 -9.39 8.05
C THR A 79 -11.90 -9.85 6.98
N HIS A 80 -11.23 -10.99 7.19
CA HIS A 80 -10.27 -11.50 6.22
C HIS A 80 -10.87 -11.69 4.80
N PRO A 81 -12.07 -12.29 4.60
CA PRO A 81 -12.66 -12.41 3.27
C PRO A 81 -12.97 -11.07 2.60
N GLU A 82 -13.46 -10.09 3.37
CA GLU A 82 -13.75 -8.73 2.86
C GLU A 82 -12.47 -8.02 2.46
N SER A 83 -11.42 -8.09 3.28
CA SER A 83 -10.10 -7.54 2.96
C SER A 83 -9.54 -8.13 1.68
N VAL A 84 -9.62 -9.46 1.50
CA VAL A 84 -9.13 -10.13 0.29
C VAL A 84 -9.89 -9.65 -0.94
N ALA A 85 -11.23 -9.59 -0.86
CA ALA A 85 -12.06 -9.15 -1.99
C ALA A 85 -11.80 -7.69 -2.38
N LEU A 86 -11.72 -6.79 -1.39
CA LEU A 86 -11.48 -5.36 -1.63
C LEU A 86 -10.09 -5.13 -2.20
N LEU A 87 -9.04 -5.72 -1.62
CA LEU A 87 -7.68 -5.57 -2.13
C LEU A 87 -7.55 -6.12 -3.57
N ALA A 88 -8.16 -7.28 -3.86
CA ALA A 88 -8.15 -7.84 -5.21
C ALA A 88 -8.77 -6.87 -6.24
N MET A 89 -9.89 -6.24 -5.89
CA MET A 89 -10.54 -5.22 -6.73
C MET A 89 -9.64 -3.99 -6.91
N LEU A 90 -9.09 -3.44 -5.83
CA LEU A 90 -8.23 -2.25 -5.89
C LEU A 90 -6.98 -2.50 -6.74
N TYR A 91 -6.35 -3.68 -6.62
CA TYR A 91 -5.20 -4.04 -7.44
C TYR A 91 -5.58 -4.12 -8.92
N ALA A 92 -6.63 -4.88 -9.26
CA ALA A 92 -7.10 -5.01 -10.63
C ALA A 92 -7.49 -3.66 -11.25
N HIS A 93 -8.07 -2.75 -10.45
CA HIS A 93 -8.36 -1.38 -10.86
C HIS A 93 -7.09 -0.59 -11.16
N SER A 94 -6.16 -0.53 -10.21
CA SER A 94 -4.91 0.24 -10.37
C SER A 94 -4.02 -0.26 -11.51
N GLU A 95 -4.11 -1.54 -11.87
CA GLU A 95 -3.28 -2.16 -12.91
C GLU A 95 -3.84 -2.00 -14.34
N GLN A 96 -4.95 -1.25 -14.51
CA GLN A 96 -5.53 -1.04 -15.84
C GLN A 96 -4.60 -0.23 -16.75
N PRO A 97 -4.49 -0.57 -18.05
CA PRO A 97 -3.50 0.02 -18.95
C PRO A 97 -3.49 1.55 -19.01
N HIS A 98 -4.65 2.21 -18.95
CA HIS A 98 -4.76 3.67 -19.03
C HIS A 98 -4.23 4.40 -17.78
N LEU A 99 -4.06 3.70 -16.65
CA LEU A 99 -3.43 4.20 -15.43
C LEU A 99 -1.92 3.95 -15.40
N THR A 100 -1.39 3.23 -16.39
CA THR A 100 0.01 2.80 -16.43
C THR A 100 0.81 3.47 -17.52
N VAL A 101 2.11 3.64 -17.27
CA VAL A 101 3.11 3.93 -18.29
C VAL A 101 4.13 2.80 -18.31
N ARG A 102 4.49 2.33 -19.52
CA ARG A 102 5.53 1.32 -19.73
C ARG A 102 6.73 1.98 -20.40
N ARG A 103 7.92 1.82 -19.82
CA ARG A 103 9.18 2.32 -20.36
C ARG A 103 10.10 1.17 -20.73
N HIS A 104 10.47 1.15 -22.01
CA HIS A 104 11.65 0.45 -22.48
C HIS A 104 12.90 1.30 -22.22
N TRP A 105 13.94 0.67 -21.67
CA TRP A 105 15.14 1.37 -21.24
C TRP A 105 16.18 1.44 -22.36
N ALA A 106 16.75 2.63 -22.57
CA ALA A 106 17.98 2.77 -23.34
C ALA A 106 19.22 2.97 -22.43
N PRO A 107 20.43 2.61 -22.89
CA PRO A 107 21.66 2.90 -22.17
C PRO A 107 21.79 4.38 -21.80
N GLY A 108 22.23 4.65 -20.58
CA GLY A 108 22.36 6.02 -20.05
C GLY A 108 21.06 6.68 -19.57
N GLU A 109 19.89 6.06 -19.77
CA GLU A 109 18.63 6.63 -19.31
C GLU A 109 18.50 6.64 -17.78
N VAL A 110 17.83 7.69 -17.31
CA VAL A 110 17.47 7.90 -15.91
C VAL A 110 15.97 8.14 -15.84
N CYS A 111 15.30 7.44 -14.93
CA CYS A 111 13.92 7.70 -14.58
C CYS A 111 13.87 8.22 -13.14
N VAL A 112 13.03 9.23 -12.92
CA VAL A 112 12.70 9.72 -11.59
C VAL A 112 11.19 9.56 -11.44
N TRP A 113 10.76 8.97 -10.33
CA TRP A 113 9.36 8.79 -10.02
C TRP A 113 9.11 9.10 -8.54
N ASP A 114 7.87 9.42 -8.22
CA ASP A 114 7.45 9.72 -6.85
C ASP A 114 6.85 8.47 -6.19
N ASN A 115 7.59 7.86 -5.25
CA ASN A 115 7.13 6.68 -4.51
C ASN A 115 5.86 6.95 -3.67
N ARG A 116 5.48 8.21 -3.44
CA ARG A 116 4.30 8.56 -2.63
C ARG A 116 3.00 8.43 -3.40
N SER A 117 3.05 8.38 -4.73
CA SER A 117 1.87 8.35 -5.62
C SER A 117 1.96 7.33 -6.74
N THR A 118 3.00 6.49 -6.77
CA THR A 118 3.19 5.49 -7.83
C THR A 118 3.48 4.11 -7.28
N MET A 119 2.95 3.09 -7.96
CA MET A 119 3.43 1.71 -7.86
C MET A 119 4.21 1.37 -9.11
N HIS A 120 5.13 0.39 -9.03
CA HIS A 120 5.93 -0.01 -10.18
C HIS A 120 6.24 -1.50 -10.19
N VAL A 121 6.50 -2.02 -11.38
CA VAL A 121 6.97 -3.38 -11.59
C VAL A 121 8.12 -3.38 -12.60
N ALA A 122 9.19 -4.09 -12.26
CA ALA A 122 10.20 -4.47 -13.24
C ALA A 122 9.67 -5.69 -14.00
N VAL A 123 9.46 -5.54 -15.31
CA VAL A 123 8.91 -6.61 -16.14
C VAL A 123 10.01 -7.67 -16.31
N ASN A 124 9.71 -8.89 -15.88
CA ASN A 124 10.67 -10.00 -15.90
C ASN A 124 10.52 -10.84 -17.18
N ASP A 125 10.67 -10.19 -18.34
CA ASP A 125 10.47 -10.77 -19.68
C ASP A 125 11.78 -10.96 -20.48
N TYR A 126 12.94 -10.94 -19.80
CA TYR A 126 14.27 -10.95 -20.44
C TYR A 126 15.11 -12.21 -20.17
N GLY A 127 14.54 -13.23 -19.51
CA GLY A 127 15.23 -14.50 -19.23
C GLY A 127 16.58 -14.30 -18.51
N ASP A 128 17.63 -14.94 -19.02
CA ASP A 128 18.99 -14.86 -18.46
C ASP A 128 19.79 -13.65 -18.98
N ALA A 129 19.18 -12.78 -19.79
CA ALA A 129 19.89 -11.62 -20.33
C ALA A 129 20.31 -10.65 -19.20
N PRO A 130 21.53 -10.08 -19.26
CA PRO A 130 22.01 -9.20 -18.21
C PRO A 130 21.20 -7.90 -18.16
N ARG A 131 20.72 -7.54 -16.95
CA ARG A 131 20.07 -6.26 -16.68
C ARG A 131 20.62 -5.68 -15.37
N ARG A 132 21.16 -4.47 -15.44
CA ARG A 132 21.72 -3.73 -14.30
C ARG A 132 21.16 -2.32 -14.23
N VAL A 133 20.59 -2.00 -13.07
CA VAL A 133 20.05 -0.68 -12.74
C VAL A 133 20.66 -0.26 -11.41
N HIS A 134 21.13 0.99 -11.34
CA HIS A 134 21.50 1.62 -10.08
C HIS A 134 20.32 2.46 -9.60
N ARG A 135 19.91 2.26 -8.34
CA ARG A 135 18.79 2.99 -7.74
C ARG A 135 19.27 3.77 -6.54
N VAL A 136 18.93 5.05 -6.51
CA VAL A 136 19.05 5.92 -5.34
C VAL A 136 17.65 6.23 -4.85
N THR A 137 17.42 6.09 -3.55
CA THR A 137 16.16 6.42 -2.90
C THR A 137 16.35 7.58 -1.94
N VAL A 138 15.44 8.54 -1.99
CA VAL A 138 15.37 9.63 -1.01
C VAL A 138 14.52 9.16 0.18
N LEU A 139 14.94 9.50 1.40
CA LEU A 139 14.16 9.19 2.61
C LEU A 139 12.76 9.83 2.52
N GLY A 140 11.75 9.06 2.91
CA GLY A 140 10.35 9.47 2.88
C GLY A 140 9.88 10.13 4.17
N ASP A 141 8.62 10.54 4.16
CA ASP A 141 7.83 11.01 5.29
C ASP A 141 7.02 9.87 5.94
N ASP A 142 6.37 10.16 7.07
CA ASP A 142 5.37 9.27 7.66
C ASP A 142 4.01 9.44 6.95
N PRO A 143 3.46 8.41 6.27
CA PRO A 143 2.24 8.55 5.48
C PRO A 143 1.03 8.93 6.33
N GLN A 144 0.44 10.10 6.03
CA GLN A 144 -0.78 10.57 6.68
C GLN A 144 -2.04 10.17 5.91
N PRO A 145 -3.18 9.89 6.59
CA PRO A 145 -4.44 9.57 5.92
C PRO A 145 -4.97 10.78 5.14
N ALA A 146 -5.61 10.52 3.99
CA ALA A 146 -6.28 11.56 3.21
C ALA A 146 -7.70 11.91 3.69
N GLY A 147 -8.23 11.15 4.65
CA GLY A 147 -9.56 11.35 5.24
C GLY A 147 -9.59 10.94 6.71
N GLU A 148 -10.74 11.12 7.34
CA GLU A 148 -10.97 10.66 8.71
C GLU A 148 -11.05 9.13 8.75
N LEU A 149 -10.24 8.49 9.58
CA LEU A 149 -10.35 7.07 9.90
C LEU A 149 -11.61 6.85 10.75
N ARG A 150 -12.50 5.95 10.30
CA ARG A 150 -13.88 5.91 10.82
C ARG A 150 -14.17 4.71 11.71
N TRP A 151 -13.40 3.63 11.58
CA TRP A 151 -13.70 2.35 12.21
C TRP A 151 -12.53 1.86 13.04
N PRO A 152 -12.79 1.16 14.16
CA PRO A 152 -11.75 0.41 14.85
C PRO A 152 -11.32 -0.80 14.01
N GLU A 153 -10.14 -1.33 14.32
CA GLU A 153 -9.69 -2.63 13.80
C GLU A 153 -10.75 -3.71 14.06
N HIS A 154 -11.00 -4.54 13.04
CA HIS A 154 -11.91 -5.66 13.15
C HIS A 154 -11.26 -6.78 13.93
N THR A 155 -11.81 -7.09 15.10
CA THR A 155 -11.38 -8.22 15.92
C THR A 155 -12.39 -9.35 15.85
N ASP A 156 -11.97 -10.54 15.42
CA ASP A 156 -12.82 -11.72 15.48
C ASP A 156 -13.08 -12.12 16.95
N ALA A 157 -14.30 -11.85 17.43
CA ALA A 157 -14.74 -12.20 18.77
C ALA A 157 -14.63 -13.72 19.07
N ILE A 158 -14.55 -14.56 18.03
CA ILE A 158 -14.53 -16.03 18.14
C ILE A 158 -13.17 -16.56 18.63
N PHE A 159 -12.06 -15.83 18.44
CA PHE A 159 -10.72 -16.28 18.88
C PHE A 159 -10.22 -15.65 20.20
N SER A 160 -10.90 -14.63 20.73
CA SER A 160 -10.54 -14.01 22.02
C SER A 160 -10.82 -14.91 23.24
N ALA A 161 -11.54 -16.02 23.08
CA ALA A 161 -11.89 -16.93 24.17
C ALA A 161 -10.93 -18.13 24.26
N ARG A 162 -9.62 -17.90 24.42
CA ARG A 162 -8.69 -18.93 24.91
C ARG A 162 -7.34 -18.38 25.41
N THR A 163 -7.39 -17.53 26.43
CA THR A 163 -6.45 -17.61 27.56
C THR A 163 -7.04 -16.87 28.74
N GLY A 164 -7.59 -17.61 29.70
CA GLY A 164 -8.05 -17.03 30.96
C GLY A 164 -6.87 -16.68 31.85
N MET A 165 -6.83 -15.45 32.35
CA MET A 165 -6.65 -15.10 33.77
C MET A 165 -6.45 -13.59 33.91
N GLY A 166 -7.29 -12.95 34.72
CA GLY A 166 -7.07 -11.59 35.20
C GLY A 166 -8.29 -10.69 35.13
N LEU A 167 -9.27 -10.90 36.01
CA LEU A 167 -10.13 -9.80 36.44
C LEU A 167 -9.21 -8.69 37.00
N VAL A 168 -9.20 -7.53 36.38
CA VAL A 168 -8.83 -6.29 37.05
C VAL A 168 -10.05 -5.39 37.04
N GLN A 169 -10.71 -5.32 38.20
CA GLN A 169 -11.76 -4.36 38.47
C GLN A 169 -11.25 -2.94 38.19
N ARG A 170 -12.01 -2.20 37.39
CA ARG A 170 -11.85 -0.76 37.21
C ARG A 170 -12.09 -0.07 38.55
N SER A 171 -11.05 0.42 39.21
CA SER A 171 -11.18 1.40 40.30
C SER A 171 -11.21 2.80 39.69
N ALA A 172 -12.37 3.46 39.76
CA ALA A 172 -12.50 4.87 39.43
C ALA A 172 -11.72 5.73 40.43
N ARG A 173 -10.92 6.68 39.94
CA ARG A 173 -10.44 7.81 40.76
C ARG A 173 -11.22 9.08 40.37
N PRO A 174 -11.71 9.87 41.33
CA PRO A 174 -12.38 11.13 41.06
C PRO A 174 -11.36 12.26 40.76
N ALA A 175 -11.82 13.24 39.97
CA ALA A 175 -11.09 14.42 39.50
C ALA A 175 -10.75 15.42 40.63
N PRO A 176 -9.78 16.35 40.42
CA PRO A 176 -9.10 17.09 41.47
C PRO A 176 -9.85 18.35 41.94
N ARG A 177 -9.45 18.87 43.10
CA ARG A 177 -9.83 20.20 43.62
C ARG A 177 -8.90 21.28 43.09
#